data_AF-A0A959FTJ6-F1
#
_entry.id   AF-A0A959FTJ6-F1
#
_cell.length_a   1.000
_cell.length_b   1.000
_cell.length_c   1.000
_cell.angle_alpha   90.00
_cell.angle_beta   90.00
_cell.angle_gamma   90.00
#
_symmetry.space_group_name_H-M   'P 1'
#
loop_
_entity.id
_entity.type
_entity.pdbx_description
1 polymer ?
#
loop_
_entity_poly.entity_id
_entity_poly.type
_entity_poly.pdbx_seq_one_letter_code
_entity_poly.pdbx_strand_id
1 'polypeptide(L)'
;VTIKKYKTVLFEFDENEELRENATYIINFGDAIKDFTEGNIAPIRFIFSTGDYIDSLEVKGRVVDAVSGEPVSDVLVMLYDNLNDTVVRTERPFYFSRTDKAGQFKIENVKA
;
A
#
# COMPACT_ATOMS: atom_id res chain seq x y z
N VAL A 1 5.93 -10.96 -17.10
CA VAL A 1 4.88 -11.22 -18.11
C VAL A 1 4.75 -9.98 -18.98
N THR A 2 5.17 -10.03 -20.24
CA THR A 2 5.05 -8.88 -21.16
C THR A 2 3.78 -9.02 -21.98
N ILE A 3 2.86 -8.08 -21.82
CA ILE A 3 1.54 -8.13 -22.44
C ILE A 3 1.55 -7.30 -23.71
N LYS A 4 1.31 -7.93 -24.86
CA LYS A 4 1.15 -7.26 -26.15
C LYS A 4 -0.26 -6.65 -26.26
N LYS A 5 -0.41 -5.64 -27.12
CA LYS A 5 -1.66 -4.92 -27.46
C LYS A 5 -2.85 -5.90 -27.59
N TYR A 6 -3.99 -5.54 -27.00
CA TYR A 6 -5.26 -6.33 -26.97
C TYR A 6 -5.27 -7.60 -26.10
N LYS A 7 -4.49 -7.64 -25.02
CA LYS A 7 -4.53 -8.75 -24.05
C LYS A 7 -5.03 -8.26 -22.70
N THR A 8 -5.81 -9.12 -22.04
CA THR A 8 -6.40 -8.88 -20.72
C THR A 8 -5.63 -9.61 -19.64
N VAL A 9 -5.43 -8.96 -18.48
CA VAL A 9 -5.03 -9.61 -17.23
C VAL A 9 -6.27 -9.78 -16.40
N LEU A 10 -6.56 -11.02 -16.00
CA LEU A 10 -7.60 -11.32 -15.03
C LEU A 10 -6.93 -11.55 -13.67
N PHE A 11 -7.47 -10.90 -12.65
CA PHE A 11 -7.06 -11.09 -11.26
C PHE A 11 -8.24 -11.69 -10.51
N GLU A 12 -8.02 -12.84 -9.87
CA GLU A 12 -9.02 -13.54 -9.07
C GLU A 12 -8.40 -13.82 -7.70
N PHE A 13 -9.18 -13.58 -6.65
CA PHE A 13 -8.80 -14.02 -5.31
C PHE A 13 -8.97 -15.53 -5.21
N ASP A 14 -8.20 -16.16 -4.31
CA ASP A 14 -8.40 -17.57 -3.98
C ASP A 14 -9.82 -17.76 -3.43
N GLU A 15 -10.44 -18.92 -3.71
CA GLU A 15 -11.77 -19.24 -3.22
C GLU A 15 -11.87 -19.31 -1.69
N ASN A 16 -10.74 -19.54 -1.02
CA ASN A 16 -10.62 -19.58 0.44
C ASN A 16 -10.18 -18.22 1.04
N GLU A 17 -10.01 -17.18 0.21
CA GLU A 17 -9.60 -15.86 0.70
C GLU A 17 -10.81 -15.13 1.29
N GLU A 18 -10.86 -15.05 2.62
CA GLU A 18 -11.87 -14.29 3.34
C GLU A 18 -11.41 -12.84 3.54
N LEU A 19 -12.07 -11.91 2.83
CA LEU A 19 -11.85 -10.48 3.02
C LEU A 19 -12.57 -9.99 4.27
N ARG A 20 -11.94 -9.07 5.00
CA ARG A 20 -12.55 -8.40 6.16
C ARG A 20 -13.77 -7.61 5.72
N GLU A 21 -14.84 -7.69 6.49
CA GLU A 21 -16.04 -6.88 6.28
C GLU A 21 -15.75 -5.39 6.53
N ASN A 22 -16.45 -4.51 5.80
CA ASN A 22 -16.38 -3.05 5.98
C ASN A 22 -14.93 -2.53 5.98
N ALA A 23 -14.15 -2.94 4.98
CA ALA A 23 -12.76 -2.57 4.83
C ALA A 23 -12.43 -2.17 3.38
N THR A 24 -11.56 -1.18 3.24
CA THR A 24 -11.02 -0.75 1.94
C THR A 24 -9.74 -1.50 1.62
N TYR A 25 -9.70 -2.09 0.42
CA TYR A 25 -8.56 -2.82 -0.11
C TYR A 25 -7.95 -2.07 -1.30
N ILE A 26 -6.61 -2.10 -1.38
CA ILE A 26 -5.85 -1.50 -2.46
C ILE A 26 -4.99 -2.57 -3.12
N ILE A 27 -5.21 -2.80 -4.40
CA ILE A 27 -4.30 -3.57 -5.25
C ILE A 27 -3.29 -2.58 -5.84
N ASN A 28 -2.05 -2.68 -5.38
CA ASN A 28 -0.94 -1.84 -5.83
C ASN A 28 -0.02 -2.63 -6.77
N PHE A 29 0.16 -2.11 -7.99
CA PHE A 29 1.01 -2.74 -9.00
C PHE A 29 2.47 -2.28 -8.94
N GLY A 30 2.80 -1.30 -8.09
CA GLY A 30 4.14 -0.73 -7.98
C GLY A 30 4.72 -0.37 -9.35
N ASP A 31 5.91 -0.88 -9.64
CA ASP A 31 6.64 -0.63 -10.89
C ASP A 31 6.33 -1.66 -11.99
N ALA A 32 5.37 -2.56 -11.76
CA ALA A 32 5.08 -3.68 -12.67
C ALA A 32 4.39 -3.23 -13.97
N ILE A 33 3.70 -2.08 -13.96
CA ILE A 33 3.04 -1.53 -15.14
C ILE A 33 3.84 -0.34 -15.63
N LYS A 34 4.20 -0.37 -16.91
CA LYS A 34 4.97 0.67 -17.57
C LYS A 34 4.33 1.03 -18.90
N ASP A 35 4.43 2.30 -19.25
CA ASP A 35 4.10 2.74 -20.60
C ASP A 35 5.02 2.05 -21.62
N PHE A 36 4.45 1.63 -22.74
CA PHE A 36 5.18 0.89 -23.76
C PHE A 36 6.13 1.78 -24.58
N THR A 37 5.81 3.06 -24.75
CA THR A 37 6.58 3.98 -25.60
C THR A 37 7.77 4.54 -24.84
N GLU A 38 7.54 5.05 -23.63
CA GLU A 38 8.54 5.78 -22.86
C GLU A 38 9.16 4.93 -21.73
N GLY A 39 8.57 3.77 -21.41
CA GLY A 39 9.04 2.91 -20.31
C GLY A 39 8.78 3.49 -18.91
N ASN A 40 8.04 4.60 -18.83
CA ASN A 40 7.68 5.25 -17.58
C ASN A 40 6.77 4.37 -16.74
N ILE A 41 7.01 4.33 -15.42
CA ILE A 41 6.16 3.60 -14.48
C ILE A 41 4.78 4.25 -14.44
N ALA A 42 3.73 3.44 -14.59
CA ALA A 42 2.36 3.88 -14.47
C ALA A 42 1.86 3.60 -13.03
N PRO A 43 1.53 4.64 -12.23
CA PRO A 43 1.11 4.47 -10.84
C PRO A 43 -0.36 4.00 -10.77
N ILE A 44 -0.64 2.80 -11.29
CA ILE A 44 -1.98 2.22 -11.31
C ILE A 44 -2.27 1.57 -9.96
N ARG A 45 -3.41 1.95 -9.37
CA ARG A 45 -3.96 1.35 -8.15
C ARG A 45 -5.43 1.04 -8.38
N PHE A 46 -5.87 -0.12 -7.94
CA PHE A 46 -7.29 -0.48 -7.89
C PHE A 46 -7.74 -0.48 -6.44
N ILE A 47 -8.78 0.29 -6.15
CA ILE A 47 -9.31 0.49 -4.81
C ILE A 47 -10.75 0.00 -4.80
N PHE A 48 -11.11 -0.85 -3.84
CA PHE A 48 -12.46 -1.35 -3.65
C PHE A 48 -12.77 -1.51 -2.16
N SER A 49 -14.05 -1.60 -1.81
CA SER A 49 -14.51 -1.78 -0.44
C SER A 49 -15.40 -3.01 -0.34
N THR A 50 -15.31 -3.72 0.78
CA THR A 50 -16.26 -4.77 1.19
C THR A 50 -17.47 -4.22 1.95
N GLY A 51 -17.53 -2.89 2.17
CA GLY A 51 -18.68 -2.20 2.75
C GLY A 51 -19.29 -1.18 1.78
N ASP A 52 -20.14 -0.29 2.33
CA ASP A 52 -20.94 0.65 1.53
C ASP A 52 -20.15 1.85 0.98
N TYR A 53 -18.95 2.09 1.49
CA TYR A 53 -18.11 3.24 1.10
C TYR A 53 -16.63 2.89 1.09
N ILE A 54 -15.85 3.69 0.36
CA ILE A 54 -14.38 3.65 0.35
C ILE A 54 -13.87 4.59 1.43
N ASP A 55 -13.01 4.07 2.30
CA ASP A 55 -12.35 4.84 3.35
C ASP A 55 -11.47 5.93 2.75
N SER A 56 -11.43 7.10 3.39
CA SER A 56 -10.78 8.29 2.82
C SER A 56 -9.74 8.93 3.73
N LEU A 57 -9.56 8.44 4.96
CA LEU A 57 -8.57 9.04 5.86
C LEU A 57 -7.15 8.77 5.38
N GLU A 58 -6.26 9.67 5.77
CA GLU A 58 -4.85 9.64 5.40
C GLU A 58 -3.98 9.83 6.64
N VAL A 59 -2.93 9.03 6.74
CA VAL A 59 -1.84 9.21 7.71
C VAL A 59 -0.57 9.53 6.93
N LYS A 60 0.05 10.66 7.24
CA LYS A 60 1.31 11.10 6.61
C LYS A 60 2.29 11.63 7.64
N GLY A 61 3.56 11.54 7.32
CA GLY A 61 4.62 12.02 8.19
C GLY A 61 5.99 11.96 7.54
N ARG A 62 7.02 12.23 8.34
CA ARG A 62 8.41 12.19 7.93
C ARG A 62 9.23 11.39 8.95
N VAL A 63 10.06 10.48 8.47
CA VAL A 63 11.00 9.71 9.28
C VAL A 63 12.39 10.32 9.13
N VAL A 64 13.03 10.56 10.27
CA VAL A 64 14.40 11.07 10.36
C VAL A 64 15.19 10.18 11.30
N ASP A 65 16.49 10.08 11.06
CA ASP A 65 17.42 9.42 11.97
C ASP A 65 17.57 10.26 13.23
N ALA A 66 17.47 9.63 14.40
CA ALA A 66 17.40 10.36 15.67
C ALA A 66 18.73 11.02 16.08
N VAL A 67 19.86 10.55 15.55
CA VAL A 67 21.20 11.06 15.91
C VAL A 67 21.62 12.19 14.96
N SER A 68 21.46 11.98 13.66
CA SER A 68 21.85 12.93 12.61
C SER A 68 20.77 13.95 12.28
N GLY A 69 19.49 13.64 12.51
CA GLY A 69 18.36 14.46 12.09
C GLY A 69 18.04 14.37 10.59
N GLU A 70 18.79 13.57 9.84
CA GLU A 70 18.64 13.44 8.39
C GLU A 70 17.47 12.52 8.01
N PRO A 71 16.78 12.78 6.89
CA PRO A 71 15.69 11.92 6.42
C PRO A 71 16.17 10.50 6.08
N VAL A 72 15.36 9.50 6.41
CA VAL A 72 15.66 8.10 6.14
C VAL A 72 14.73 7.56 5.06
N SER A 73 15.30 7.11 3.94
CA SER A 73 14.57 6.55 2.82
C SER A 73 14.36 5.04 2.95
N ASP A 74 13.32 4.52 2.30
CA ASP A 74 12.99 3.08 2.23
C ASP A 74 12.70 2.42 3.60
N VAL A 75 12.22 3.22 4.55
CA VAL A 75 11.73 2.71 5.85
C VAL A 75 10.29 2.25 5.69
N LEU A 76 10.01 1.02 6.11
CA LEU A 76 8.65 0.47 6.15
C LEU A 76 7.90 1.01 7.38
N VAL A 77 6.85 1.78 7.13
CA VAL A 77 5.91 2.28 8.14
C VAL A 77 4.67 1.39 8.12
N MET A 78 4.26 0.90 9.28
CA MET A 78 3.16 -0.05 9.44
C MET A 78 2.17 0.48 10.48
N LEU A 79 0.87 0.35 10.21
CA LEU A 79 -0.20 0.64 11.17
C LEU A 79 -0.87 -0.66 11.60
N TYR A 80 -1.07 -0.78 12.90
CA TYR A 80 -1.74 -1.90 13.56
C TYR A 80 -2.85 -1.36 14.45
N ASP A 81 -3.99 -2.06 14.47
CA ASP A 81 -5.07 -1.78 15.41
C ASP A 81 -4.77 -2.40 16.79
N ASN A 82 -3.99 -3.49 16.80
CA ASN A 82 -3.55 -4.15 18.01
C ASN A 82 -2.39 -3.38 18.66
N LEU A 83 -2.60 -2.93 19.90
CA LEU A 83 -1.67 -2.10 20.67
C LEU A 83 -0.62 -2.89 21.46
N ASN A 84 -0.60 -4.21 21.35
CA ASN A 84 0.40 -5.03 22.02
C ASN A 84 1.78 -4.85 21.38
N ASP A 85 2.83 -4.71 22.20
CA ASP A 85 4.21 -4.50 21.72
C ASP A 85 4.72 -5.62 20.81
N THR A 86 4.18 -6.83 20.94
CA THR A 86 4.58 -7.99 20.14
C THR A 86 3.94 -8.02 18.75
N VAL A 87 2.98 -7.14 18.46
CA VAL A 87 2.13 -7.19 17.25
C VAL A 87 2.94 -7.29 15.95
N VAL A 88 4.06 -6.57 15.87
CA VAL A 88 4.93 -6.51 14.68
C VAL A 88 5.48 -7.89 14.29
N ARG A 89 5.55 -8.83 15.24
CA ARG A 89 6.05 -10.20 15.01
C ARG A 89 4.93 -11.24 14.91
N THR A 90 3.74 -10.93 15.42
CA THR A 90 2.65 -11.89 15.55
C THR A 90 1.57 -11.71 14.49
N GLU A 91 1.45 -10.50 13.94
CA GLU A 91 0.39 -10.15 13.00
C GLU A 91 0.95 -9.42 11.78
N ARG A 92 0.23 -9.50 10.67
CA ARG A 92 0.52 -8.71 9.48
C ARG A 92 -0.20 -7.35 9.60
N PRO A 93 0.47 -6.24 9.27
CA PRO A 93 -0.18 -4.93 9.32
C PRO A 93 -1.26 -4.85 8.24
N PHE A 94 -2.34 -4.15 8.55
CA PHE A 94 -3.40 -3.92 7.58
C PHE A 94 -3.07 -2.75 6.65
N TYR A 95 -2.37 -1.73 7.16
CA TYR A 95 -1.85 -0.62 6.36
C TYR A 95 -0.35 -0.50 6.48
N PHE A 96 0.31 -0.21 5.36
CA PHE A 96 1.74 0.04 5.33
C PHE A 96 2.12 0.99 4.19
N SER A 97 3.25 1.66 4.34
CA SER A 97 3.86 2.50 3.30
C SER A 97 5.38 2.53 3.48
N ARG A 98 6.10 3.03 2.49
CA ARG A 98 7.56 3.21 2.55
C ARG A 98 7.91 4.67 2.42
N THR A 99 8.96 5.09 3.13
CA THR A 99 9.45 6.45 3.03
C THR A 99 10.17 6.70 1.71
N ASP A 100 9.99 7.88 1.14
CA ASP A 100 10.73 8.34 -0.03
C ASP A 100 12.15 8.84 0.33
N LYS A 101 12.88 9.38 -0.65
CA LYS A 101 14.22 9.95 -0.44
C LYS A 101 14.26 11.13 0.54
N ALA A 102 13.14 11.82 0.76
CA ALA A 102 13.00 12.89 1.73
C ALA A 102 12.49 12.40 3.10
N GLY A 103 12.39 11.08 3.29
CA GLY A 103 11.87 10.46 4.50
C GLY A 103 10.35 10.57 4.64
N GLN A 104 9.63 11.05 3.62
CA GLN A 104 8.19 11.26 3.69
C GLN A 104 7.46 9.95 3.43
N PHE A 105 6.42 9.67 4.22
CA PHE A 105 5.50 8.57 3.96
C PHE A 105 4.06 9.08 3.93
N LYS A 106 3.22 8.33 3.22
CA LYS A 106 1.78 8.57 3.11
C LYS A 106 1.06 7.23 3.02
N ILE A 107 0.06 7.06 3.88
CA ILE A 107 -0.86 5.93 3.91
C ILE A 107 -2.25 6.51 3.65
N GLU A 108 -2.90 6.07 2.58
CA GLU A 108 -4.23 6.50 2.16
C GLU A 108 -5.28 5.43 2.43
N ASN A 109 -6.55 5.83 2.40
CA ASN A 109 -7.70 4.94 2.57
C ASN A 109 -7.70 4.20 3.92
N VAL A 110 -7.30 4.91 4.97
CA VAL A 110 -7.37 4.42 6.34
C VAL A 110 -8.82 4.51 6.82
N LYS A 111 -9.29 3.47 7.50
CA LYS A 111 -10.62 3.42 8.08
C LYS A 111 -10.81 4.48 9.17
N ALA A 112 -11.99 5.10 9.19
CA ALA A 112 -12.40 6.08 10.19
C ALA A 112 -12.88 5.44 11.49
#